data_AF-A0A8J6K2T3-F1
#
_entry.id   AF-A0A8J6K2T3-F1
#
_cell.length_a   1.000
_cell.length_b   1.000
_cell.length_c   1.000
_cell.angle_alpha   90.00
_cell.angle_beta   90.00
_cell.angle_gamma   90.00
#
_symmetry.space_group_name_H-M   'P 1'
#
loop_
_entity.id
_entity.type
_entity.pdbx_description
1 polymer ?
#
loop_
_entity_poly.entity_id
_entity_poly.type
_entity_poly.pdbx_seq_one_letter_code
_entity_poly.pdbx_strand_id
1 'polypeptide(L)' 'MEQTESFIAKYEKSGFTNIWFASAFKGATGPAQMWTPMGMHMKNHQEWKKVINQMRKFPKIHYSGIALTGWQRLETLCV' A
#
# COMPACT_ATOMS: atom_id res chain seq x y z
N MET A 1 -11.62 -4.46 -8.23
CA MET A 1 -10.42 -4.20 -9.03
C MET A 1 -10.68 -3.20 -10.16
N GLU A 2 -11.87 -3.19 -10.77
CA GLU A 2 -12.27 -2.22 -11.80
C GLU A 2 -12.09 -0.74 -11.37
N GLN A 3 -12.38 -0.41 -10.11
CA GLN A 3 -12.13 0.93 -9.57
C GLN A 3 -10.63 1.31 -9.56
N THR A 4 -9.74 0.37 -9.22
CA THR A 4 -8.29 0.62 -9.18
C THR A 4 -7.74 0.91 -10.57
N GLU A 5 -8.18 0.17 -11.58
CA GLU A 5 -7.82 0.42 -12.98
C GLU A 5 -8.33 1.80 -13.46
N SER A 6 -9.53 2.20 -13.04
CA SER A 6 -10.06 3.55 -13.31
C SER A 6 -9.18 4.65 -12.72
N PHE A 7 -8.68 4.47 -11.49
CA PHE A 7 -7.77 5.44 -10.87
C PHE A 7 -6.42 5.51 -11.60
N ILE A 8 -5.83 4.37 -11.95
CA ILE A 8 -4.55 4.31 -12.68
C ILE A 8 -4.70 5.02 -14.04
N ALA A 9 -5.80 4.78 -14.76
CA ALA A 9 -6.08 5.46 -16.02
C ALA A 9 -6.22 6.99 -15.86
N LYS A 10 -6.78 7.46 -14.73
CA LYS A 10 -6.83 8.90 -14.42
C LYS A 10 -5.44 9.47 -14.18
N TYR A 11 -4.59 8.78 -13.42
CA TYR A 11 -3.20 9.22 -13.20
C TYR A 11 -2.40 9.29 -14.51
N GLU A 12 -2.58 8.32 -15.40
CA GLU A 12 -1.99 8.33 -16.75
C GLU A 12 -2.44 9.57 -17.55
N LYS A 13 -3.76 9.83 -17.57
CA LYS A 13 -4.34 11.00 -18.26
C LYS A 13 -3.86 12.33 -17.68
N SER A 14 -3.60 12.38 -16.38
CA SER A 14 -3.04 13.56 -15.70
C SER A 14 -1.54 13.75 -15.94
N GLY A 15 -0.87 12.85 -16.67
CA GLY A 15 0.55 12.96 -17.01
C GLY A 15 1.51 12.44 -15.94
N PHE A 16 1.01 11.75 -14.91
CA PHE A 16 1.88 11.10 -13.93
C PHE A 16 2.49 9.84 -14.56
N THR A 17 3.81 9.82 -14.64
CA THR A 17 4.58 8.71 -15.22
C THR A 17 5.11 7.74 -14.18
N ASN A 18 5.27 8.15 -12.92
CA ASN A 18 5.83 7.31 -11.85
C ASN A 18 4.82 7.15 -10.71
N ILE A 19 4.58 5.91 -10.29
CA ILE A 19 3.72 5.59 -9.15
C ILE A 19 4.49 4.82 -8.09
N TRP A 20 4.30 5.24 -6.85
CA TRP A 20 4.74 4.55 -5.63
C TRP A 20 3.53 3.99 -4.90
N PHE A 21 3.66 2.76 -4.42
CA PHE A 21 2.68 2.18 -3.50
C PHE A 21 3.16 2.34 -2.07
N ALA A 22 2.21 2.45 -1.14
CA ALA A 22 2.50 2.43 0.28
C ALA A 22 1.72 1.28 0.92
N SER A 23 2.43 0.43 1.66
CA SER A 23 1.82 -0.62 2.47
C SER A 23 2.34 -0.55 3.90
N ALA A 24 1.50 -0.97 4.84
CA ALA A 24 1.83 -1.01 6.25
C ALA A 24 1.94 -2.47 6.70
N PHE A 25 3.08 -2.82 7.29
CA PHE A 25 3.32 -4.11 7.96
C PHE A 25 2.80 -4.11 9.40
N LYS A 26 2.79 -2.95 10.05
CA LYS A 26 2.31 -2.71 11.43
C LYS A 26 1.72 -1.31 11.56
N GLY A 27 0.77 -1.13 12.48
CA GLY A 27 0.02 0.12 12.62
C GLY A 27 -1.14 0.20 11.63
N ALA A 28 -1.80 1.35 11.50
CA ALA A 28 -2.98 1.58 10.65
C ALA A 28 -4.28 0.83 11.02
N THR A 29 -4.27 -0.01 12.05
CA THR A 29 -5.46 -0.77 12.50
C THR A 29 -6.04 -0.23 13.81
N GLY A 30 -5.22 0.32 14.71
CA GLY A 30 -5.69 0.95 15.95
C GLY A 30 -4.55 1.59 16.77
N PRO A 31 -4.88 2.53 17.67
CA PRO A 31 -3.88 3.30 18.42
C PRO A 31 -3.11 2.49 19.48
N ALA A 32 -3.74 1.49 20.10
CA ALA A 32 -3.18 0.72 21.23
C ALA A 32 -2.97 -0.78 20.89
N GLN A 33 -2.74 -1.09 19.61
CA GLN A 33 -2.70 -2.47 19.16
C GLN A 33 -1.37 -3.14 19.52
N MET A 34 -1.39 -3.93 20.60
CA MET A 34 -0.23 -4.64 21.14
C MET A 34 0.28 -5.72 20.17
N TRP A 35 -0.64 -6.43 19.51
CA TRP A 35 -0.34 -7.50 18.56
C TRP A 35 -0.68 -7.10 17.14
N THR A 36 0.32 -7.17 16.26
CA THR A 36 0.14 -6.88 14.83
C THR A 36 -0.67 -8.00 14.18
N PRO A 37 -1.80 -7.72 13.51
CA PRO A 37 -2.61 -8.72 12.87
C PRO A 37 -1.94 -9.15 11.56
N MET A 38 -0.92 -10.00 11.67
CA MET A 38 -0.02 -10.38 10.58
C MET A 38 -0.78 -10.87 9.34
N GLY A 39 -1.85 -11.64 9.52
CA GLY A 39 -2.68 -12.12 8.41
C GLY A 39 -3.33 -10.99 7.60
N MET A 40 -3.81 -9.93 8.26
CA MET A 40 -4.43 -8.78 7.59
C MET A 40 -3.40 -8.01 6.76
N HIS A 41 -2.25 -7.69 7.36
CA HIS A 41 -1.18 -6.98 6.65
C HIS A 41 -0.63 -7.83 5.50
N MET A 42 -0.42 -9.13 5.70
CA MET A 42 0.01 -10.03 4.64
C MET A 42 -0.97 -10.05 3.47
N LYS A 43 -2.28 -10.15 3.75
CA LYS A 43 -3.32 -10.09 2.72
C LYS A 43 -3.27 -8.77 1.95
N ASN A 44 -3.09 -7.64 2.63
CA ASN A 44 -2.93 -6.34 1.98
C ASN A 44 -1.73 -6.30 1.01
N HIS A 45 -0.58 -6.85 1.42
CA HIS A 45 0.59 -6.95 0.54
C HIS A 45 0.33 -7.84 -0.68
N GLN A 46 -0.40 -8.95 -0.50
CA GLN A 46 -0.78 -9.83 -1.61
C GLN A 46 -1.74 -9.13 -2.58
N GLU A 47 -2.68 -8.32 -2.09
CA GLU A 47 -3.56 -7.53 -2.96
C GLU A 47 -2.78 -6.47 -3.73
N TRP A 48 -1.83 -5.76 -3.10
CA TRP A 48 -0.94 -4.83 -3.81
C TRP A 48 -0.14 -5.51 -4.92
N LYS A 49 0.34 -6.73 -4.70
CA LYS A 49 1.01 -7.52 -5.74
C LYS A 49 0.10 -7.77 -6.94
N LYS A 50 -1.19 -8.05 -6.73
CA LYS A 50 -2.17 -8.22 -7.83
C LYS A 50 -2.35 -6.92 -8.61
N VAL A 51 -2.45 -5.79 -7.91
CA VAL A 51 -2.56 -4.46 -8.56
C VAL A 51 -1.31 -4.16 -9.40
N ILE A 52 -0.11 -4.36 -8.85
CA ILE A 52 1.16 -4.14 -9.57
C ILE A 52 1.25 -5.01 -10.83
N ASN A 53 0.82 -6.28 -10.76
CA ASN A 53 0.79 -7.14 -11.94
C ASN A 53 -0.17 -6.62 -13.03
N GLN A 54 -1.30 -6.03 -12.64
CA GLN A 54 -2.26 -5.44 -13.59
C GLN A 54 -1.76 -4.12 -14.20
N MET A 55 -0.84 -3.41 -13.54
CA MET A 55 -0.26 -2.18 -14.09
C MET A 55 0.50 -2.40 -15.40
N ARG A 56 0.90 -3.64 -15.73
CA ARG A 56 1.46 -3.99 -17.04
C ARG A 56 0.55 -3.60 -18.22
N LYS A 57 -0.76 -3.43 -17.98
CA LYS A 57 -1.72 -2.93 -18.97
C LYS A 57 -1.54 -1.43 -19.30
N PHE A 58 -0.82 -0.67 -18.46
CA PHE A 58 -0.64 0.77 -18.58
C PHE A 58 0.85 1.09 -18.86
N PRO A 59 1.33 0.95 -20.11
CA PRO A 59 2.75 1.02 -20.44
C PRO A 59 3.39 2.41 -20.21
N LYS A 60 2.58 3.48 -20.09
CA LYS A 60 3.08 4.83 -19.83
C LYS A 60 3.34 5.11 -18.35
N ILE A 61 2.88 4.22 -17.46
CA ILE A 61 3.09 4.34 -16.02
C ILE A 61 4.18 3.36 -15.59
N HIS A 62 5.22 3.91 -14.98
CA HIS A 62 6.31 3.16 -14.39
C HIS A 62 6.07 2.95 -12.89
N TYR A 63 6.10 1.69 -12.49
CA TYR A 63 6.09 1.30 -11.08
C TYR A 63 7.47 1.51 -10.49
N SER A 64 7.58 2.42 -9.52
CA SER A 64 8.87 2.77 -8.90
C SER A 64 9.22 1.91 -7.69
N GLY A 65 8.22 1.40 -6.98
CA GLY A 65 8.46 0.59 -5.78
C GLY A 65 7.29 0.61 -4.81
N ILE A 66 7.48 -0.09 -3.69
CA ILE A 66 6.56 -0.08 -2.55
C ILE A 66 7.28 0.43 -1.30
N ALA A 67 6.76 1.49 -0.71
CA ALA A 67 7.18 1.97 0.59
C ALA A 67 6.50 1.14 1.68
N LEU A 68 7.30 0.45 2.49
CA LEU A 68 6.83 -0.35 3.62
C LEU A 68 6.97 0.45 4.90
N THR A 69 5.85 0.64 5.60
CA THR A 69 5.79 1.35 6.88
C THR A 69 5.38 0.41 8.00
N GLY A 70 5.75 0.72 9.23
CA GLY A 70 5.57 -0.18 10.37
C GLY A 70 5.68 0.54 11.70
N TRP A 71 5.01 1.68 11.83
CA TRP A 71 5.11 2.51 13.02
C TRP A 71 4.65 1.74 14.26
N GLN A 72 5.53 1.67 15.25
CA GLN A 72 5.20 1.24 16.60
C GLN A 72 5.26 2.47 17.49
N ARG A 73 4.11 2.90 18.02
CA ARG A 73 4.14 3.77 19.19
C ARG A 73 4.73 2.93 20.32
N LEU A 74 5.89 3.34 20.84
CA LEU A 74 6.33 2.91 22.14
C LEU A 74 5.38 3.63 23.12
N GLU A 75 4.38 2.93 23.64
CA GLU A 75 3.72 3.39 24.86
C GLU A 75 4.81 3.26 25.93
N THR A 76 5.52 4.35 26.24
CA THR A 76 6.33 4.41 27.45
C THR A 76 5.36 4.20 28.60
N LEU A 77 5.56 3.11 29.35
CA LEU A 77 4.83 2.81 30.57
C LEU A 77 4.87 4.06 31.46
N CYS A 78 3.75 4.80 31.54
CA CYS A 78 3.57 5.73 32.65
C CYS A 78 3.39 4.86 33.88
N VAL A 79 4.48 4.72 34.62
CA VAL A 79 4.54 4.19 35.98
C VAL A 79 3.66 5.05 36.89
#